data_AF-A0A815WB29-F1
#
_entry.id   AF-A0A815WB29-F1
#
_cell.length_a   1.000
_cell.length_b   1.000
_cell.length_c   1.000
_cell.angle_alpha   90.00
_cell.angle_beta   90.00
_cell.angle_gamma   90.00
#
_symmetry.space_group_name_H-M   'P 1'
#
loop_
_entity.id
_entity.type
_entity.pdbx_description
1 polymer ?
#
loop_
_entity_poly.entity_id
_entity_poly.type
_entity_poly.pdbx_seq_one_letter_code
_entity_poly.pdbx_strand_id
1 'polypeptide(L)'
;ELRMTPIFAFSYGISFAAITAVIVHTILYQGKTIVKQFRSSLKDNTGDIHAKLMSHYKEAPEWWYTILFVVAFILAAIVCHFGELMPWYYLFLAVAIAFFFLLPTGIVQAVTNQAIGLNVITEFVIGVARPGDPLANVTFKTYGYITQFQALLLVSDLKLGHYMKIPPRAMFITQLTGTIIAGIINFLTANYLMNTIPNICTQENLHWTCPNANTFFSASIIWGAIGPIKMFGKGATYSYLLYGFLIGGVLPILGWILMKTFPKIEWLKYIHFPIMFSATAMMPPAPPGNYPSWLLVGFIFNFILARYARPWWKRYAYVFSAAMDSSVAFGVIIIFFVLQNNNIEFPTWWGTGGDTGDGCPLSHANYYGIMPRN
;
A
#
# COMPACT_ATOMS: atom_id res chain seq x y z
N GLU A 1 -1.27 2.70 -31.29
CA GLU A 1 -1.01 3.65 -30.19
C GLU A 1 -1.17 2.94 -28.87
N LEU A 2 -0.24 3.11 -27.93
CA LEU A 2 -0.35 2.58 -26.58
C LEU A 2 -1.30 3.48 -25.77
N ARG A 3 -2.42 2.93 -25.30
CA ARG A 3 -3.45 3.68 -24.57
C ARG A 3 -3.74 3.01 -23.24
N MET A 4 -3.83 3.82 -22.18
CA MET A 4 -4.33 3.41 -20.87
C MET A 4 -5.77 3.88 -20.70
N THR A 5 -6.49 3.26 -19.77
CA THR A 5 -7.78 3.81 -19.34
C THR A 5 -7.57 5.16 -18.64
N PRO A 6 -8.54 6.09 -18.74
CA PRO A 6 -8.45 7.39 -18.07
C PRO A 6 -8.21 7.28 -16.56
N ILE A 7 -8.80 6.28 -15.91
CA ILE A 7 -8.63 6.05 -14.47
C ILE A 7 -7.19 5.63 -14.12
N PHE A 8 -6.56 4.77 -14.91
CA PHE A 8 -5.13 4.43 -14.73
C PHE A 8 -4.23 5.65 -14.93
N ALA A 9 -4.49 6.44 -15.98
CA ALA A 9 -3.73 7.67 -16.25
C ALA A 9 -3.84 8.68 -15.09
N PHE A 10 -5.05 8.89 -14.57
CA PHE A 10 -5.29 9.79 -13.44
C PHE A 10 -4.63 9.28 -12.15
N SER A 11 -4.80 8.00 -11.83
CA SER A 11 -4.20 7.38 -10.63
C SER A 11 -2.68 7.42 -10.66
N TYR A 12 -2.04 7.18 -11.81
CA TYR A 12 -0.59 7.32 -11.93
C TYR A 12 -0.13 8.77 -11.81
N GLY A 13 -0.83 9.72 -12.45
CA GLY A 13 -0.55 11.15 -12.34
C GLY A 13 -0.56 11.65 -10.89
N ILE A 14 -1.58 11.27 -10.14
CA ILE A 14 -1.71 11.58 -8.72
C ILE A 14 -0.63 10.87 -7.88
N SER A 15 -0.32 9.61 -8.21
CA SER A 15 0.71 8.84 -7.50
C SER A 15 2.10 9.48 -7.64
N PHE A 16 2.46 10.03 -8.80
CA PHE A 16 3.71 10.78 -8.99
C PHE A 16 3.77 12.02 -8.09
N ALA A 17 2.64 12.73 -7.95
CA ALA A 17 2.53 13.87 -7.05
C ALA A 17 2.64 13.44 -5.58
N ALA A 18 2.06 12.30 -5.21
CA ALA A 18 2.14 11.77 -3.85
C ALA A 18 3.59 11.53 -3.41
N ILE A 19 4.41 10.88 -4.24
CA ILE A 19 5.80 10.50 -3.91
C ILE A 19 6.65 11.72 -3.52
N THR A 20 6.65 12.75 -4.36
CA THR A 20 7.40 13.99 -4.10
C THR A 20 6.79 14.79 -2.96
N ALA A 21 5.46 14.80 -2.85
CA ALA A 21 4.78 15.44 -1.74
C ALA A 21 5.16 14.84 -0.40
N VAL A 22 5.27 13.50 -0.28
CA VAL A 22 5.69 12.82 0.96
C VAL A 22 7.05 13.34 1.42
N ILE A 23 8.04 13.36 0.52
CA ILE A 23 9.41 13.78 0.82
C ILE A 23 9.42 15.24 1.29
N VAL A 24 8.85 16.14 0.48
CA VAL A 24 8.87 17.58 0.75
C VAL A 24 8.08 17.92 2.01
N HIS A 25 6.89 17.33 2.19
CA HIS A 25 6.07 17.55 3.39
C HIS A 25 6.82 17.08 4.64
N THR A 26 7.42 15.89 4.61
CA THR A 26 8.19 15.34 5.75
C THR A 26 9.35 16.26 6.14
N ILE A 27 10.13 16.73 5.15
CA ILE A 27 11.28 17.60 5.39
C ILE A 27 10.85 18.95 5.98
N LEU A 28 9.81 19.59 5.42
CA LEU A 28 9.39 20.93 5.80
C LEU A 28 8.61 20.99 7.12
N TYR A 29 7.69 20.04 7.34
CA TYR A 29 6.78 20.07 8.48
C TYR A 29 7.35 19.30 9.68
N GLN A 30 7.99 18.15 9.45
CA GLN A 30 8.47 17.28 10.52
C GLN A 30 10.01 17.27 10.66
N GLY A 31 10.78 17.87 9.74
CA GLY A 31 12.25 17.81 9.75
C GLY A 31 12.90 18.21 11.07
N LYS A 32 12.42 19.28 11.73
CA LYS A 32 12.94 19.69 13.04
C LYS A 32 12.68 18.64 14.13
N THR A 33 11.50 18.04 14.11
CA THR A 33 11.11 16.97 15.04
C THR A 33 11.93 15.72 14.79
N ILE A 34 12.18 15.34 13.53
CA ILE A 34 13.03 14.21 13.16
C ILE A 34 14.44 14.38 13.73
N VAL A 35 15.07 15.54 13.49
CA VAL A 35 16.43 15.79 14.01
C VAL A 35 16.47 15.80 15.53
N LYS A 36 15.45 16.40 16.17
CA LYS A 36 15.35 16.39 17.64
C LYS A 36 15.23 14.97 18.17
N GLN A 37 14.35 14.16 17.59
CA GLN A 37 14.13 12.78 18.04
C GLN A 37 15.33 11.91 17.75
N PHE A 38 15.95 11.99 16.57
CA PHE A 38 17.16 11.27 16.24
C PHE A 38 18.30 11.57 17.22
N ARG A 39 18.51 12.85 17.57
CA ARG A 39 19.49 13.25 18.60
C ARG A 39 19.11 12.77 20.00
N SER A 40 17.82 12.70 20.30
CA SER A 40 17.34 12.23 21.61
C SER A 40 17.39 10.73 21.73
N SER A 41 17.22 9.95 20.66
CA SER A 41 17.34 8.49 20.68
C SER A 41 18.77 8.03 20.90
N LEU A 42 19.75 8.86 20.50
CA LEU A 42 21.17 8.64 20.77
C LEU A 42 21.58 8.98 22.22
N LYS A 43 20.70 9.62 22.99
CA LYS A 43 20.91 9.91 24.41
C LYS A 43 19.94 9.04 25.19
N ASP A 44 20.38 8.28 26.19
CA ASP A 44 19.50 7.42 26.98
C ASP A 44 18.35 8.22 27.61
N ASN A 45 17.19 8.21 26.94
CA ASN A 45 16.07 9.07 27.29
C ASN A 45 15.13 8.29 28.19
N THR A 46 15.48 8.23 29.47
CA THR A 46 14.76 7.56 30.57
C THR A 46 13.47 8.29 31.00
N GLY A 47 12.97 9.23 30.19
CA GLY A 47 11.85 10.11 30.54
C GLY A 47 10.44 9.55 30.30
N ASP A 48 10.27 8.52 29.46
CA ASP A 48 8.97 7.88 29.23
C ASP A 48 8.73 6.77 30.27
N ILE A 49 7.55 6.79 30.89
CA ILE A 49 7.13 5.76 31.85
C ILE A 49 7.12 4.38 31.20
N HIS A 50 6.71 4.28 29.93
CA HIS A 50 6.71 3.01 29.20
C HIS A 50 8.13 2.49 28.98
N ALA A 51 9.08 3.37 28.62
CA ALA A 51 10.48 3.00 28.49
C ALA A 51 11.08 2.53 29.82
N LYS A 52 10.73 3.20 30.93
CA LYS A 52 11.16 2.81 32.28
C LYS A 52 10.58 1.47 32.74
N LEU A 53 9.32 1.19 32.41
CA LEU A 53 8.71 -0.12 32.65
C LEU A 53 9.34 -1.22 31.78
N MET A 54 9.70 -0.87 30.54
CA MET A 54 10.32 -1.81 29.60
C MET A 54 11.78 -2.10 29.88
N SER A 55 12.51 -1.23 30.58
CA SER A 55 13.93 -1.43 30.91
C SER A 55 14.21 -2.66 31.78
N HIS A 56 13.17 -3.24 32.40
CA HIS A 56 13.28 -4.52 33.10
C HIS A 56 13.47 -5.70 32.14
N TYR A 57 12.94 -5.60 30.92
CA TYR A 57 13.06 -6.65 29.92
C TYR A 57 14.36 -6.51 29.14
N LYS A 58 15.04 -7.64 28.91
CA LYS A 58 16.23 -7.65 28.05
C LYS A 58 15.83 -7.35 26.61
N GLU A 59 16.47 -6.35 26.03
CA GLU A 59 16.30 -6.03 24.62
C GLU A 59 16.76 -7.19 23.73
N ALA A 60 16.18 -7.25 22.53
CA ALA A 60 16.62 -8.17 21.49
C ALA A 60 17.92 -7.61 20.90
N PRO A 61 19.02 -8.38 20.88
CA PRO A 61 20.27 -7.90 20.32
C PRO A 61 20.13 -7.52 18.84
N GLU A 62 20.76 -6.42 18.42
CA GLU A 62 20.71 -5.96 17.03
C GLU A 62 21.25 -7.00 16.03
N TRP A 63 22.15 -7.88 16.48
CA TRP A 63 22.68 -8.95 15.64
C TRP A 63 21.62 -9.99 15.23
N TRP A 64 20.52 -10.16 15.99
CA TRP A 64 19.40 -11.05 15.58
C TRP A 64 18.76 -10.54 14.30
N TYR A 65 18.45 -9.24 14.26
CA TYR A 65 17.91 -8.58 13.08
C TYR A 65 18.91 -8.54 11.93
N THR A 66 20.19 -8.33 12.22
CA THR A 66 21.24 -8.30 11.20
C THR A 66 21.43 -9.66 10.53
N ILE A 67 21.49 -10.74 11.31
CA ILE A 67 21.57 -12.11 10.76
C ILE A 67 20.32 -12.41 9.93
N LEU A 68 19.13 -12.09 10.43
CA LEU A 68 17.89 -12.32 9.70
C LEU A 68 17.88 -11.57 8.36
N PHE A 69 18.31 -10.30 8.35
CA PHE A 69 18.43 -9.50 7.13
C PHE A 69 19.43 -10.11 6.15
N VAL A 70 20.63 -10.50 6.60
CA VAL A 70 21.66 -11.08 5.73
C VAL A 70 21.19 -12.42 5.15
N VAL A 71 20.59 -13.29 5.95
CA VAL A 71 20.06 -14.58 5.49
C VAL A 71 18.94 -14.36 4.47
N ALA A 72 17.97 -13.49 4.76
CA ALA A 72 16.88 -13.18 3.83
C ALA A 72 17.38 -12.55 2.53
N PHE A 73 18.38 -11.66 2.60
CA PHE A 73 18.99 -11.03 1.43
C PHE A 73 19.73 -12.05 0.55
N ILE A 74 20.51 -12.96 1.14
CA ILE A 74 21.21 -14.02 0.41
C ILE A 74 20.19 -14.94 -0.28
N LEU A 75 19.14 -15.38 0.43
CA LEU A 75 18.08 -16.20 -0.16
C LEU A 75 17.38 -15.48 -1.31
N ALA A 76 17.07 -14.20 -1.16
CA ALA A 76 16.50 -13.38 -2.22
C ALA A 76 17.44 -13.28 -3.44
N ALA A 77 18.74 -13.08 -3.23
CA ALA A 77 19.73 -13.03 -4.30
C ALA A 77 19.86 -14.36 -5.05
N ILE A 78 19.85 -15.49 -4.33
CA ILE A 78 19.84 -16.85 -4.90
C ILE A 78 18.59 -17.02 -5.78
N VAL A 79 17.41 -16.71 -5.26
CA VAL A 79 16.15 -16.83 -6.02
C VAL A 79 16.16 -15.94 -7.26
N CYS A 80 16.66 -14.70 -7.16
CA CYS A 80 16.77 -13.81 -8.32
C CYS A 80 17.73 -14.34 -9.39
N HIS A 81 18.86 -14.92 -8.98
CA HIS A 81 19.87 -15.43 -9.90
C HIS A 81 19.46 -16.75 -10.56
N PHE A 82 19.04 -17.74 -9.78
CA PHE A 82 18.65 -19.06 -10.30
C PHE A 82 17.28 -19.07 -10.96
N GLY A 83 16.37 -18.19 -10.53
CA GLY A 83 15.05 -18.04 -11.16
C GLY A 83 15.05 -17.17 -12.41
N GLU A 84 16.20 -16.64 -12.84
CA GLU A 84 16.36 -15.70 -13.96
C GLU A 84 15.42 -14.48 -13.91
N LEU A 85 14.92 -14.15 -12.71
CA LEU A 85 13.90 -13.12 -12.52
C LEU A 85 14.46 -11.71 -12.75
N MET A 86 15.64 -11.45 -12.18
CA MET A 86 16.30 -10.16 -12.19
C MET A 86 17.78 -10.32 -11.83
N PRO A 87 18.70 -9.52 -12.40
CA PRO A 87 20.07 -9.50 -11.91
C PRO A 87 20.13 -9.12 -10.43
N TRP A 88 20.84 -9.93 -9.64
CA TRP A 88 20.89 -9.82 -8.18
C TRP A 88 21.35 -8.44 -7.66
N TYR A 89 22.17 -7.71 -8.42
CA TYR A 89 22.65 -6.38 -7.99
C TYR A 89 21.53 -5.33 -7.90
N TYR A 90 20.42 -5.48 -8.64
CA TYR A 90 19.25 -4.60 -8.50
C TYR A 90 18.55 -4.77 -7.14
N LEU A 91 18.79 -5.88 -6.44
CA LEU A 91 18.27 -6.08 -5.08
C LEU A 91 18.81 -5.01 -4.11
N PHE A 92 20.08 -4.59 -4.25
CA PHE A 92 20.63 -3.48 -3.44
C PHE A 92 19.88 -2.18 -3.68
N LEU A 93 19.56 -1.88 -4.94
CA LEU A 93 18.80 -0.68 -5.29
C LEU A 93 17.39 -0.74 -4.72
N ALA A 94 16.72 -1.90 -4.79
CA ALA A 94 15.39 -2.09 -4.20
C ALA A 94 15.39 -1.86 -2.68
N VAL A 95 16.35 -2.44 -1.97
CA VAL A 95 16.51 -2.27 -0.51
C VAL A 95 16.86 -0.83 -0.15
N ALA A 96 17.73 -0.17 -0.93
CA ALA A 96 18.09 1.23 -0.70
C ALA A 96 16.88 2.18 -0.84
N ILE A 97 16.04 1.96 -1.85
CA ILE A 97 14.79 2.72 -2.03
C ILE A 97 13.85 2.47 -0.85
N ALA A 98 13.63 1.20 -0.47
CA ALA A 98 12.80 0.84 0.66
C ALA A 98 13.27 1.52 1.96
N PHE A 99 14.58 1.51 2.23
CA PHE A 99 15.18 2.14 3.40
C PHE A 99 15.01 3.67 3.40
N PHE A 100 15.24 4.34 2.26
CA PHE A 100 15.10 5.79 2.16
C PHE A 100 13.66 6.24 2.42
N PHE A 101 12.69 5.56 1.83
CA PHE A 101 11.28 5.94 1.95
C PHE A 101 10.61 5.45 3.24
N LEU A 102 11.18 4.46 3.94
CA LEU A 102 10.68 3.96 5.22
C LEU A 102 10.40 5.10 6.21
N LEU A 103 11.33 6.04 6.35
CA LEU A 103 11.22 7.12 7.33
C LEU A 103 10.12 8.14 6.94
N PRO A 104 10.11 8.73 5.72
CA PRO A 104 9.03 9.61 5.30
C PRO A 104 7.64 8.97 5.33
N THR A 105 7.48 7.78 4.76
CA THR A 105 6.17 7.11 4.72
C THR A 105 5.75 6.69 6.13
N GLY A 106 6.67 6.24 6.97
CA GLY A 106 6.40 5.87 8.35
C GLY A 106 5.95 7.04 9.21
N ILE A 107 6.50 8.24 9.02
CA ILE A 107 6.04 9.45 9.72
C ILE A 107 4.64 9.84 9.28
N VAL A 108 4.37 9.83 7.97
CA VAL A 108 3.04 10.13 7.46
C VAL A 108 2.03 9.12 8.01
N GLN A 109 2.33 7.82 7.97
CA GLN A 109 1.48 6.79 8.54
C GLN A 109 1.29 6.96 10.06
N ALA A 110 2.34 7.32 10.80
CA ALA A 110 2.26 7.52 12.24
C ALA A 110 1.35 8.70 12.64
N VAL A 111 1.29 9.75 11.82
CA VAL A 111 0.46 10.95 12.08
C VAL A 111 -0.97 10.77 11.57
N THR A 112 -1.13 10.12 10.42
CA THR A 112 -2.39 10.15 9.65
C THR A 112 -3.10 8.80 9.59
N ASN A 113 -2.43 7.73 10.02
CA ASN A 113 -2.84 6.35 9.86
C ASN A 113 -3.05 5.93 8.39
N GLN A 114 -2.46 6.66 7.43
CA GLN A 114 -2.51 6.36 5.99
C GLN A 114 -1.14 5.93 5.49
N ALA A 115 -1.07 4.76 4.86
CA ALA A 115 0.14 4.26 4.24
C ALA A 115 0.20 4.66 2.76
N ILE A 116 1.24 5.40 2.37
CA ILE A 116 1.42 5.83 0.99
C ILE A 116 2.21 4.76 0.25
N GLY A 117 1.65 4.25 -0.85
CA GLY A 117 2.24 3.18 -1.64
C GLY A 117 3.42 3.64 -2.49
N LEU A 118 4.53 2.89 -2.47
CA LEU A 118 5.68 3.12 -3.35
C LEU A 118 5.63 2.36 -4.69
N ASN A 119 4.53 1.66 -4.97
CA ASN A 119 4.42 0.79 -6.15
C ASN A 119 4.92 1.46 -7.43
N VAL A 120 4.50 2.71 -7.66
CA VAL A 120 4.78 3.41 -8.91
C VAL A 120 6.25 3.83 -9.02
N ILE A 121 6.91 4.24 -7.92
CA ILE A 121 8.31 4.68 -7.99
C ILE A 121 9.26 3.50 -8.20
N THR A 122 9.00 2.36 -7.55
CA THR A 122 9.82 1.17 -7.72
C THR A 122 9.70 0.62 -9.13
N GLU A 123 8.48 0.56 -9.66
CA GLU A 123 8.19 0.20 -11.05
C GLU A 123 8.82 1.17 -12.07
N PHE A 124 8.78 2.47 -11.79
CA PHE A 124 9.40 3.49 -12.64
C PHE A 124 10.93 3.32 -12.71
N VAL A 125 11.60 3.16 -11.57
CA VAL A 125 13.07 3.08 -11.50
C VAL A 125 13.61 1.86 -12.25
N ILE A 126 13.05 0.67 -12.00
CA ILE A 126 13.49 -0.54 -12.69
C ILE A 126 13.09 -0.54 -14.16
N GLY A 127 11.92 0.01 -14.51
CA GLY A 127 11.49 0.14 -15.90
C GLY A 127 12.41 1.05 -16.72
N VAL A 128 13.02 2.08 -16.12
CA VAL A 128 14.06 2.89 -16.77
C VAL A 128 15.38 2.10 -16.86
N ALA A 129 15.76 1.37 -15.80
CA ALA A 129 17.05 0.68 -15.75
C ALA A 129 17.12 -0.56 -16.65
N ARG A 130 16.03 -1.33 -16.75
CA ARG A 130 15.91 -2.54 -17.57
C ARG A 130 14.54 -2.57 -18.28
N PRO A 131 14.38 -1.77 -19.35
CA PRO A 131 13.14 -1.75 -20.12
C PRO A 131 12.97 -3.07 -20.89
N GLY A 132 11.73 -3.52 -21.06
CA GLY A 132 11.40 -4.73 -21.82
C GLY A 132 11.27 -6.00 -20.99
N ASP A 133 11.53 -5.94 -19.69
CA ASP A 133 11.51 -7.09 -18.80
C ASP A 133 10.42 -6.97 -17.71
N PRO A 134 9.23 -7.55 -17.92
CA PRO A 134 8.14 -7.49 -16.95
C PRO A 134 8.40 -8.31 -15.69
N LEU A 135 9.19 -9.39 -15.78
CA LEU A 135 9.54 -10.22 -14.63
C LEU A 135 10.46 -9.45 -13.68
N ALA A 136 11.50 -8.81 -14.21
CA ALA A 136 12.41 -7.98 -13.42
C ALA A 136 11.65 -6.86 -12.69
N ASN A 137 10.66 -6.25 -13.36
CA ASN A 137 9.85 -5.19 -12.77
C ASN A 137 9.00 -5.68 -11.58
N VAL A 138 8.29 -6.79 -11.75
CA VAL A 138 7.47 -7.41 -10.68
C VAL A 138 8.33 -7.79 -9.48
N THR A 139 9.48 -8.41 -9.72
CA THR A 139 10.41 -8.84 -8.66
C THR A 139 10.97 -7.63 -7.92
N PHE A 140 11.41 -6.59 -8.64
CA PHE A 140 11.93 -5.36 -8.04
C PHE A 140 10.87 -4.63 -7.20
N LYS A 141 9.65 -4.52 -7.71
CA LYS A 141 8.52 -3.94 -6.97
C LYS A 141 8.26 -4.70 -5.68
N THR A 142 8.28 -6.03 -5.73
CA THR A 142 8.05 -6.87 -4.54
C THR A 142 9.10 -6.59 -3.47
N TYR A 143 10.39 -6.60 -3.82
CA TYR A 143 11.46 -6.32 -2.87
C TYR A 143 11.56 -4.85 -2.42
N GLY A 144 11.13 -3.89 -3.24
CA GLY A 144 11.16 -2.46 -2.87
C GLY A 144 9.95 -2.05 -2.05
N TYR A 145 8.74 -2.33 -2.53
CA TYR A 145 7.50 -1.88 -1.90
C TYR A 145 7.04 -2.78 -0.75
N ILE A 146 6.98 -4.10 -0.95
CA ILE A 146 6.46 -5.01 0.09
C ILE A 146 7.39 -5.03 1.29
N THR A 147 8.71 -4.99 1.08
CA THR A 147 9.67 -4.88 2.19
C THR A 147 9.46 -3.60 3.01
N GLN A 148 9.20 -2.46 2.38
CA GLN A 148 8.84 -1.25 3.13
C GLN A 148 7.54 -1.44 3.91
N PHE A 149 6.50 -1.97 3.27
CA PHE A 149 5.20 -2.18 3.91
C PHE A 149 5.32 -3.10 5.14
N GLN A 150 6.04 -4.22 5.01
CA GLN A 150 6.30 -5.14 6.10
C GLN A 150 7.15 -4.51 7.21
N ALA A 151 8.12 -3.67 6.87
CA ALA A 151 8.90 -2.94 7.86
C ALA A 151 8.04 -1.96 8.68
N LEU A 152 7.05 -1.30 8.06
CA LEU A 152 6.10 -0.43 8.78
C LEU A 152 5.17 -1.22 9.70
N LEU A 153 4.70 -2.39 9.27
CA LEU A 153 3.94 -3.31 10.12
C LEU A 153 4.77 -3.80 11.31
N LEU A 154 6.03 -4.20 11.08
CA LEU A 154 6.96 -4.60 12.13
C LEU A 154 7.14 -3.50 13.17
N VAL A 155 7.32 -2.24 12.74
CA VAL A 155 7.45 -1.09 13.64
C VAL A 155 6.14 -0.84 14.42
N SER A 156 4.98 -0.98 13.77
CA SER A 156 3.67 -0.87 14.43
C SER A 156 3.52 -1.91 15.53
N ASP A 157 3.88 -3.16 15.27
CA ASP A 157 3.81 -4.26 16.23
C ASP A 157 4.79 -4.08 17.39
N LEU A 158 6.02 -3.62 17.11
CA LEU A 158 7.00 -3.30 18.16
C LEU A 158 6.48 -2.19 19.09
N LYS A 159 5.81 -1.17 18.52
CA LYS A 159 5.17 -0.10 19.29
C LYS A 159 4.02 -0.64 20.15
N LEU A 160 3.17 -1.50 19.60
CA LEU A 160 2.12 -2.17 20.35
C LEU A 160 2.69 -3.02 21.49
N GLY A 161 3.74 -3.81 21.21
CA GLY A 161 4.45 -4.62 22.20
C GLY A 161 5.03 -3.76 23.33
N HIS A 162 5.60 -2.60 23.01
CA HIS A 162 6.09 -1.63 23.98
C HIS A 162 4.95 -1.09 24.88
N TYR A 163 3.77 -0.81 24.33
CA TYR A 163 2.61 -0.37 25.11
C TYR A 163 1.98 -1.48 25.95
N MET A 164 1.99 -2.71 25.47
CA MET A 164 1.46 -3.89 26.15
C MET A 164 2.46 -4.54 27.12
N LYS A 165 3.69 -4.04 27.17
CA LYS A 165 4.79 -4.53 28.02
C LYS A 165 5.16 -5.99 27.71
N ILE A 166 5.15 -6.34 26.44
CA ILE A 166 5.58 -7.66 25.97
C ILE A 166 7.11 -7.66 25.81
N PRO A 167 7.83 -8.66 26.35
CA PRO A 167 9.28 -8.72 26.24
C PRO A 167 9.75 -8.70 24.76
N PRO A 168 10.73 -7.84 24.39
CA PRO A 168 11.15 -7.67 22.99
C PRO A 168 11.63 -8.96 22.30
N ARG A 169 12.29 -9.85 23.05
CA ARG A 169 12.75 -11.15 22.52
C ARG A 169 11.60 -12.08 22.15
N ALA A 170 10.52 -12.07 22.94
CA ALA A 170 9.34 -12.87 22.63
C ALA A 170 8.64 -12.29 21.39
N MET A 171 8.52 -10.96 21.31
CA MET A 171 7.98 -10.27 20.11
C MET A 171 8.72 -10.70 18.84
N PHE A 172 10.07 -10.66 18.85
CA PHE A 172 10.88 -11.08 17.71
C PHE A 172 10.61 -12.52 17.28
N ILE A 173 10.59 -13.46 18.25
CA ILE A 173 10.37 -14.89 17.96
C ILE A 173 8.96 -15.09 17.39
N THR A 174 7.93 -14.50 17.99
CA THR A 174 6.53 -14.63 17.55
C THR A 174 6.31 -14.03 16.16
N GLN A 175 6.93 -12.88 15.86
CA GLN A 175 6.85 -12.27 14.52
C GLN A 175 7.55 -13.14 13.47
N LEU A 176 8.74 -13.67 13.79
CA LEU A 176 9.48 -14.53 12.89
C LEU A 176 8.71 -15.84 12.60
N THR A 177 8.22 -16.51 13.63
CA THR A 177 7.45 -17.75 13.46
C THR A 177 6.15 -17.50 12.71
N GLY A 178 5.42 -16.42 13.05
CA GLY A 178 4.21 -16.03 12.34
C GLY A 178 4.45 -15.74 10.87
N THR A 179 5.55 -15.06 10.53
CA THR A 179 5.91 -14.75 9.13
C THR A 179 6.25 -16.01 8.34
N ILE A 180 6.99 -16.94 8.93
CA ILE A 180 7.34 -18.23 8.29
C ILE A 180 6.07 -19.05 8.04
N ILE A 181 5.20 -19.19 9.05
CA ILE A 181 3.95 -19.93 8.93
C ILE A 181 3.05 -19.29 7.87
N ALA A 182 2.86 -17.97 7.91
CA ALA A 182 2.05 -17.25 6.94
C ALA A 182 2.61 -17.38 5.52
N GLY A 183 3.94 -17.32 5.34
CA GLY A 183 4.59 -17.51 4.05
C GLY A 183 4.33 -18.91 3.46
N ILE A 184 4.48 -19.95 4.28
CA ILE A 184 4.24 -21.35 3.87
C ILE A 184 2.77 -21.57 3.52
N ILE A 185 1.85 -21.14 4.39
CA ILE A 185 0.41 -21.33 4.17
C ILE A 185 -0.04 -20.59 2.90
N ASN A 186 0.35 -19.32 2.72
CA ASN A 186 -0.01 -18.56 1.52
C ASN A 186 0.53 -19.22 0.25
N PHE A 187 1.76 -19.75 0.27
CA PHE A 187 2.33 -20.46 -0.86
C PHE A 187 1.57 -21.76 -1.17
N LEU A 188 1.28 -22.57 -0.16
CA LEU A 188 0.53 -23.82 -0.31
C LEU A 188 -0.88 -23.57 -0.83
N THR A 189 -1.58 -22.57 -0.29
CA THR A 189 -2.92 -22.20 -0.75
C THR A 189 -2.89 -21.69 -2.19
N ALA A 190 -1.93 -20.83 -2.55
CA ALA A 190 -1.79 -20.37 -3.93
C ALA A 190 -1.53 -21.53 -4.90
N ASN A 191 -0.61 -22.44 -4.56
CA ASN A 191 -0.32 -23.61 -5.37
C ASN A 191 -1.51 -24.57 -5.47
N TYR A 192 -2.28 -24.75 -4.39
CA TYR A 192 -3.49 -25.55 -4.39
C TYR A 192 -4.55 -24.97 -5.33
N LEU A 193 -4.86 -23.68 -5.19
CA LEU A 193 -5.85 -22.99 -6.04
C LEU A 193 -5.49 -23.10 -7.53
N MET A 194 -4.22 -22.88 -7.89
CA MET A 194 -3.77 -22.95 -9.27
C MET A 194 -3.83 -24.35 -9.88
N ASN A 195 -3.69 -25.43 -9.08
CA ASN A 195 -3.72 -26.80 -9.57
C ASN A 195 -5.12 -27.44 -9.55
N THR A 196 -6.02 -26.98 -8.67
CA THR A 196 -7.35 -27.59 -8.48
C THR A 196 -8.43 -26.91 -9.31
N ILE A 197 -8.35 -25.60 -9.51
CA ILE A 197 -9.41 -24.83 -10.18
C ILE A 197 -9.01 -24.56 -11.63
N PRO A 198 -9.68 -25.18 -12.63
CA PRO A 198 -9.41 -24.86 -14.02
C PRO A 198 -9.81 -23.41 -14.32
N ASN A 199 -9.09 -22.74 -15.22
CA ASN A 199 -9.40 -21.38 -15.69
C ASN A 199 -9.57 -20.32 -14.57
N ILE A 200 -8.79 -20.42 -13.48
CA ILE A 200 -8.76 -19.40 -12.43
C ILE A 200 -8.33 -18.03 -12.99
N CYS A 201 -8.91 -16.93 -12.48
CA CYS A 201 -8.63 -15.57 -12.92
C CYS A 201 -9.00 -15.22 -14.39
N THR A 202 -9.69 -16.12 -15.11
CA THR A 202 -10.20 -15.86 -16.46
C THR A 202 -11.62 -15.30 -16.45
N GLN A 203 -12.05 -14.67 -17.55
CA GLN A 203 -13.43 -14.15 -17.68
C GLN A 203 -14.50 -15.25 -17.73
N GLU A 204 -14.11 -16.50 -17.99
CA GLU A 204 -15.02 -17.65 -18.06
C GLU A 204 -15.49 -18.12 -16.67
N ASN A 205 -14.66 -17.93 -15.63
CA ASN A 205 -14.98 -18.31 -14.26
C ASN A 205 -15.25 -17.09 -13.38
N LEU A 206 -16.48 -16.57 -13.47
CA LEU A 206 -16.98 -15.42 -12.69
C LEU A 206 -16.88 -15.62 -11.17
N HIS A 207 -16.88 -16.86 -10.68
CA HIS A 207 -16.73 -17.16 -9.25
C HIS A 207 -15.32 -16.91 -8.72
N TRP A 208 -14.30 -17.01 -9.59
CA TRP A 208 -12.88 -16.98 -9.23
C TRP A 208 -12.14 -15.83 -9.93
N THR A 209 -12.53 -14.60 -9.59
CA THR A 209 -11.90 -13.39 -10.11
C THR A 209 -10.64 -13.00 -9.33
N CYS A 210 -9.64 -12.45 -10.02
CA CYS A 210 -8.38 -12.03 -9.40
C CYS A 210 -8.06 -10.55 -9.70
N PRO A 211 -8.83 -9.59 -9.17
CA PRO A 211 -8.64 -8.16 -9.49
C PRO A 211 -7.25 -7.63 -9.11
N ASN A 212 -6.73 -8.04 -7.95
CA ASN A 212 -5.39 -7.66 -7.50
C ASN A 212 -4.29 -8.23 -8.41
N ALA A 213 -4.42 -9.49 -8.85
CA ALA A 213 -3.44 -10.09 -9.75
C ALA A 213 -3.49 -9.45 -11.14
N ASN A 214 -4.69 -9.17 -11.66
CA ASN A 214 -4.89 -8.54 -12.98
C ASN A 214 -4.35 -7.11 -13.02
N THR A 215 -4.53 -6.33 -11.95
CA THR A 215 -3.93 -5.00 -11.84
C THR A 215 -2.41 -5.07 -11.72
N PHE A 216 -1.88 -6.04 -10.97
CA PHE A 216 -0.44 -6.26 -10.86
C PHE A 216 0.19 -6.68 -12.19
N PHE A 217 -0.48 -7.53 -12.96
CA PHE A 217 -0.10 -7.94 -14.31
C PHE A 217 -0.19 -6.77 -15.32
N SER A 218 -1.27 -5.99 -15.28
CA SER A 218 -1.41 -4.81 -16.16
C SER A 218 -0.31 -3.79 -15.88
N ALA A 219 0.04 -3.58 -14.61
CA ALA A 219 1.14 -2.71 -14.21
C ALA A 219 2.50 -3.23 -14.70
N SER A 220 2.74 -4.55 -14.67
CA SER A 220 4.00 -5.13 -15.16
C SER A 220 4.20 -4.94 -16.67
N ILE A 221 3.12 -4.97 -17.45
CA ILE A 221 3.15 -4.66 -18.89
C ILE A 221 3.49 -3.18 -19.11
N ILE A 222 2.79 -2.28 -18.41
CA ILE A 222 2.98 -0.82 -18.53
C ILE A 222 4.42 -0.42 -18.18
N TRP A 223 4.90 -0.87 -17.02
CA TRP A 223 6.15 -0.39 -16.45
C TRP A 223 7.36 -1.24 -16.83
N GLY A 224 7.17 -2.55 -17.07
CA GLY A 224 8.24 -3.49 -17.38
C GLY A 224 8.37 -3.72 -18.88
N ALA A 225 7.34 -4.28 -19.51
CA ALA A 225 7.42 -4.69 -20.93
C ALA A 225 7.50 -3.50 -21.90
N ILE A 226 6.66 -2.47 -21.73
CA ILE A 226 6.70 -1.26 -22.55
C ILE A 226 7.82 -0.33 -22.09
N GLY A 227 7.91 -0.17 -20.77
CA GLY A 227 8.86 0.69 -20.11
C GLY A 227 8.42 2.17 -20.04
N PRO A 228 8.83 2.90 -18.98
CA PRO A 228 8.46 4.29 -18.74
C PRO A 228 8.90 5.24 -19.86
N ILE A 229 10.02 4.96 -20.54
CA ILE A 229 10.57 5.84 -21.58
C ILE A 229 9.62 5.92 -22.79
N LYS A 230 9.02 4.80 -23.21
CA LYS A 230 8.10 4.78 -24.36
C LYS A 230 6.73 5.38 -24.02
N MET A 231 6.37 5.37 -22.74
CA MET A 231 5.03 5.72 -22.28
C MET A 231 4.93 7.16 -21.77
N PHE A 232 5.96 7.63 -21.04
CA PHE A 232 6.03 8.94 -20.40
C PHE A 232 7.19 9.82 -20.92
N GLY A 233 8.05 9.30 -21.80
CA GLY A 233 9.18 10.04 -22.35
C GLY A 233 8.80 11.22 -23.26
N LYS A 234 9.80 11.96 -23.74
CA LYS A 234 9.59 13.13 -24.62
C LYS A 234 8.88 12.73 -25.91
N GLY A 235 7.71 13.31 -26.17
CA GLY A 235 6.87 13.03 -27.34
C GLY A 235 5.88 11.88 -27.17
N ALA A 236 5.84 11.22 -26.00
CA ALA A 236 4.84 10.19 -25.70
C ALA A 236 3.52 10.82 -25.21
N THR A 237 2.40 10.14 -25.49
CA THR A 237 1.03 10.61 -25.19
C THR A 237 0.82 10.98 -23.71
N TYR A 238 1.50 10.29 -22.78
CA TYR A 238 1.34 10.49 -21.34
C TYR A 238 2.48 11.27 -20.69
N SER A 239 3.35 11.93 -21.46
CA SER A 239 4.49 12.68 -20.92
C SER A 239 4.08 13.75 -19.89
N TYR A 240 2.91 14.35 -20.08
CA TYR A 240 2.38 15.36 -19.16
C TYR A 240 2.13 14.84 -17.74
N LEU A 241 1.95 13.53 -17.53
CA LEU A 241 1.74 12.97 -16.20
C LEU A 241 3.00 13.11 -15.33
N LEU A 242 4.20 13.20 -15.91
CA LEU A 242 5.44 13.43 -15.15
C LEU A 242 5.48 14.80 -14.47
N TYR A 243 4.71 15.78 -14.93
CA TYR A 243 4.53 17.05 -14.21
C TYR A 243 3.90 16.86 -12.83
N GLY A 244 3.26 15.71 -12.57
CA GLY A 244 2.82 15.30 -11.24
C GLY A 244 3.94 15.36 -10.21
N PHE A 245 5.16 14.95 -10.54
CA PHE A 245 6.32 15.05 -9.63
C PHE A 245 6.64 16.51 -9.27
N LEU A 246 6.51 17.44 -10.22
CA LEU A 246 6.75 18.86 -9.97
C LEU A 246 5.64 19.44 -9.10
N ILE A 247 4.37 19.15 -9.42
CA ILE A 247 3.21 19.59 -8.64
C ILE A 247 3.29 19.08 -7.20
N GLY A 248 3.62 17.79 -7.03
CA GLY A 248 3.80 17.16 -5.72
C GLY A 248 4.93 17.78 -4.91
N GLY A 249 6.01 18.24 -5.55
CA GLY A 249 7.08 18.96 -4.86
C GLY A 249 6.70 20.40 -4.50
N VAL A 250 6.00 21.12 -5.37
CA VAL A 250 5.70 22.54 -5.21
C VAL A 250 4.54 22.81 -4.25
N LEU A 251 3.46 22.02 -4.31
CA LEU A 251 2.27 22.30 -3.49
C LEU A 251 2.52 22.25 -1.96
N PRO A 252 3.28 21.28 -1.40
CA PRO A 252 3.62 21.30 0.02
C PRO A 252 4.48 22.50 0.42
N ILE A 253 5.35 22.99 -0.48
CA ILE A 253 6.14 24.22 -0.25
C ILE A 253 5.20 25.41 -0.15
N LEU A 254 4.28 25.56 -1.11
CA LEU A 254 3.30 26.63 -1.12
C LEU A 254 2.41 26.59 0.13
N GLY A 255 1.93 25.40 0.51
CA GLY A 255 1.16 25.21 1.74
C GLY A 255 1.94 25.58 3.00
N TRP A 256 3.22 25.26 3.05
CA TRP A 256 4.08 25.60 4.18
C TRP A 256 4.33 27.10 4.28
N ILE A 257 4.55 27.78 3.14
CA ILE A 257 4.69 29.24 3.08
C ILE A 257 3.39 29.90 3.54
N LEU A 258 2.24 29.47 3.01
CA LEU A 258 0.92 29.99 3.38
C LEU A 258 0.63 29.84 4.87
N MET A 259 0.96 28.69 5.44
CA MET A 259 0.81 28.43 6.88
C MET A 259 1.68 29.38 7.72
N LYS A 260 2.88 29.75 7.25
CA LYS A 260 3.77 30.70 7.94
C LYS A 260 3.35 32.15 7.77
N THR A 261 2.86 32.54 6.60
CA THR A 261 2.46 33.92 6.32
C THR A 261 1.11 34.25 6.95
N PHE A 262 0.19 33.29 7.05
CA PHE A 262 -1.15 33.47 7.63
C PHE A 262 -1.37 32.61 8.89
N PRO A 263 -0.65 32.86 9.99
CA PRO A 263 -0.76 32.05 11.20
C PRO A 263 -2.13 32.14 11.90
N LYS A 264 -2.92 33.17 11.58
CA LYS A 264 -4.29 33.36 12.09
C LYS A 264 -5.30 32.38 11.50
N ILE A 265 -4.99 31.75 10.36
CA ILE A 265 -5.89 30.82 9.68
C ILE A 265 -5.58 29.40 10.17
N GLU A 266 -6.34 28.92 11.14
CA GLU A 266 -6.06 27.62 11.78
C GLU A 266 -6.26 26.43 10.84
N TRP A 267 -7.17 26.52 9.86
CA TRP A 267 -7.47 25.39 8.97
C TRP A 267 -6.32 25.04 8.03
N LEU A 268 -5.42 25.98 7.72
CA LEU A 268 -4.24 25.74 6.88
C LEU A 268 -3.28 24.70 7.50
N LYS A 269 -3.32 24.53 8.83
CA LYS A 269 -2.50 23.54 9.54
C LYS A 269 -2.94 22.10 9.29
N TYR A 270 -4.19 21.89 8.87
CA TYR A 270 -4.74 20.55 8.60
C TYR A 270 -4.60 20.10 7.14
N ILE A 271 -4.04 20.94 6.26
CA ILE A 271 -3.80 20.57 4.86
C ILE A 271 -2.60 19.63 4.78
N HIS A 272 -2.87 18.38 4.40
CA HIS A 272 -1.84 17.37 4.15
C HIS A 272 -1.86 16.93 2.68
N PHE A 273 -1.04 17.59 1.86
CA PHE A 273 -0.89 17.26 0.44
C PHE A 273 -0.53 15.79 0.15
N PRO A 274 0.35 15.12 0.92
CA PRO A 274 0.62 13.70 0.71
C PRO A 274 -0.65 12.83 0.78
N ILE A 275 -1.56 13.13 1.71
CA ILE A 275 -2.81 12.38 1.88
C ILE A 275 -3.78 12.68 0.74
N MET A 276 -3.88 13.95 0.35
CA MET A 276 -4.73 14.35 -0.78
C MET A 276 -4.32 13.62 -2.06
N PHE A 277 -3.01 13.49 -2.30
CA PHE A 277 -2.47 12.73 -3.42
C PHE A 277 -2.44 11.23 -3.20
N SER A 278 -2.63 10.71 -1.99
CA SER A 278 -2.78 9.26 -1.77
C SER A 278 -4.24 8.81 -1.80
N ALA A 279 -5.21 9.72 -1.96
CA ALA A 279 -6.62 9.39 -1.91
C ALA A 279 -7.00 8.31 -2.96
N THR A 280 -6.44 8.37 -4.16
CA THR A 280 -6.74 7.42 -5.25
C THR A 280 -5.89 6.15 -5.21
N ALA A 281 -5.17 5.86 -4.12
CA ALA A 281 -4.20 4.76 -4.08
C ALA A 281 -4.81 3.36 -4.29
N MET A 282 -6.11 3.17 -4.03
CA MET A 282 -6.82 1.92 -4.27
C MET A 282 -7.60 1.89 -5.60
N MET A 283 -7.59 2.98 -6.39
CA MET A 283 -8.11 3.00 -7.75
C MET A 283 -6.98 2.71 -8.75
N PRO A 284 -7.03 1.63 -9.54
CA PRO A 284 -7.71 0.33 -9.38
C PRO A 284 -7.02 -0.59 -8.34
N PRO A 285 -7.65 -1.69 -7.85
CA PRO A 285 -8.84 -2.37 -8.37
C PRO A 285 -10.17 -1.99 -7.69
N ALA A 286 -10.19 -1.04 -6.74
CA ALA A 286 -11.43 -0.68 -6.06
C ALA A 286 -12.50 -0.21 -7.05
N PRO A 287 -13.71 -0.81 -7.05
CA PRO A 287 -14.81 -0.33 -7.87
C PRO A 287 -15.18 1.13 -7.57
N PRO A 288 -15.72 1.87 -8.55
CA PRO A 288 -16.10 3.27 -8.37
C PRO A 288 -17.04 3.52 -7.18
N GLY A 289 -17.88 2.53 -6.82
CA GLY A 289 -18.80 2.60 -5.68
C GLY A 289 -18.14 2.59 -4.30
N ASN A 290 -16.90 2.11 -4.18
CA ASN A 290 -16.23 2.00 -2.87
C ASN A 290 -15.94 3.38 -2.27
N TYR A 291 -15.51 4.33 -3.09
CA TYR A 291 -15.10 5.66 -2.64
C TYR A 291 -16.26 6.51 -2.10
N PRO A 292 -17.39 6.65 -2.80
CA PRO A 292 -18.60 7.27 -2.25
C PRO A 292 -19.07 6.57 -0.97
N SER A 293 -18.99 5.24 -0.91
CA SER A 293 -19.38 4.47 0.28
C SER A 293 -18.47 4.78 1.47
N TRP A 294 -17.15 4.83 1.27
CA TRP A 294 -16.20 5.23 2.31
C TRP A 294 -16.44 6.67 2.79
N LEU A 295 -16.74 7.59 1.87
CA LEU A 295 -17.10 8.97 2.23
C LEU A 295 -18.40 9.03 3.03
N LEU A 296 -19.43 8.28 2.64
CA LEU A 296 -20.72 8.23 3.32
C LEU A 296 -20.59 7.65 4.74
N VAL A 297 -19.91 6.52 4.88
CA VAL A 297 -19.64 5.91 6.20
C VAL A 297 -18.78 6.85 7.05
N GLY A 298 -17.73 7.45 6.45
CA GLY A 298 -16.89 8.44 7.10
C GLY A 298 -17.69 9.65 7.61
N PHE A 299 -18.62 10.16 6.80
CA PHE A 299 -19.50 11.27 7.16
C PHE A 299 -20.48 10.89 8.29
N ILE A 300 -21.13 9.74 8.19
CA ILE A 300 -22.06 9.27 9.24
C ILE A 300 -21.33 9.14 10.57
N PHE A 301 -20.22 8.39 10.62
CA PHE A 301 -19.55 8.13 11.89
C PHE A 301 -18.73 9.32 12.41
N ASN A 302 -17.99 10.03 11.56
CA ASN A 302 -17.09 11.09 12.01
C ASN A 302 -17.71 12.49 12.01
N PHE A 303 -18.79 12.74 11.26
CA PHE A 303 -19.47 14.03 11.29
C PHE A 303 -20.77 13.98 12.09
N ILE A 304 -21.68 13.04 11.76
CA ILE A 304 -22.99 12.96 12.41
C ILE A 304 -22.84 12.40 13.83
N LEU A 305 -22.34 11.16 13.99
CA LEU A 305 -22.27 10.53 15.31
C LEU A 305 -21.28 11.25 16.24
N ALA A 306 -20.17 11.77 15.73
CA ALA A 306 -19.24 12.55 16.54
C ALA A 306 -19.86 13.86 17.08
N ARG A 307 -20.80 14.48 16.35
CA ARG A 307 -21.46 15.73 16.74
C ARG A 307 -22.69 15.50 17.61
N TYR A 308 -23.55 14.54 17.26
CA TYR A 308 -24.84 14.32 17.92
C TYR A 308 -24.81 13.23 19.01
N ALA A 309 -23.91 12.25 18.91
CA ALA A 309 -23.80 11.10 19.82
C ALA A 309 -22.38 10.91 20.36
N ARG A 310 -21.75 12.01 20.78
CA ARG A 310 -20.34 12.04 21.22
C ARG A 310 -19.98 11.02 22.32
N PRO A 311 -20.83 10.74 23.33
CA PRO A 311 -20.52 9.72 24.34
C PRO A 311 -20.37 8.32 23.75
N TRP A 312 -21.21 7.96 22.77
CA TRP A 312 -21.13 6.68 22.08
C TRP A 312 -19.89 6.61 21.20
N TRP A 313 -19.65 7.65 20.40
CA TRP A 313 -18.51 7.70 19.47
C TRP A 313 -17.17 7.51 20.19
N LYS A 314 -16.95 8.23 21.31
CA LYS A 314 -15.70 8.13 22.07
C LYS A 314 -15.45 6.74 22.64
N ARG A 315 -16.51 5.99 22.99
CA ARG A 315 -16.40 4.68 23.64
C ARG A 315 -16.36 3.51 22.64
N TYR A 316 -17.14 3.59 21.56
CA TYR A 316 -17.42 2.45 20.70
C TYR A 316 -16.96 2.61 19.26
N ALA A 317 -16.62 3.80 18.76
CA ALA A 317 -16.31 3.96 17.32
C ALA A 317 -15.16 3.06 16.86
N TYR A 318 -14.04 3.01 17.61
CA TYR A 318 -12.92 2.14 17.26
C TYR A 318 -13.22 0.65 17.42
N VAL A 319 -13.99 0.28 18.43
CA VAL A 319 -14.42 -1.12 18.64
C VAL A 319 -15.35 -1.57 17.50
N PHE A 320 -16.26 -0.69 17.08
CA PHE A 320 -17.16 -0.94 15.96
C PHE A 320 -16.42 -1.04 14.63
N SER A 321 -15.41 -0.19 14.40
CA SER A 321 -14.52 -0.30 13.24
C SER A 321 -13.82 -1.67 13.21
N ALA A 322 -13.21 -2.08 14.33
CA ALA A 322 -12.55 -3.39 14.42
C ALA A 322 -13.53 -4.56 14.24
N ALA A 323 -14.77 -4.41 14.73
CA ALA A 323 -15.83 -5.39 14.53
C ALA A 323 -16.26 -5.49 13.05
N MET A 324 -16.35 -4.36 12.34
CA MET A 324 -16.63 -4.35 10.90
C MET A 324 -15.54 -5.08 10.12
N ASP A 325 -14.27 -4.75 10.35
CA ASP A 325 -13.14 -5.42 9.67
C ASP A 325 -13.13 -6.93 9.94
N SER A 326 -13.36 -7.33 11.20
CA SER A 326 -13.46 -8.74 11.57
C SER A 326 -14.66 -9.42 10.91
N SER A 327 -15.82 -8.76 10.87
CA SER A 327 -17.04 -9.30 10.27
C SER A 327 -16.90 -9.56 8.77
N VAL A 328 -16.19 -8.67 8.05
CA VAL A 328 -15.90 -8.88 6.63
C VAL A 328 -15.01 -10.11 6.45
N ALA A 329 -13.96 -10.27 7.26
CA ALA A 329 -13.08 -11.45 7.19
C ALA A 329 -13.85 -12.76 7.45
N PHE A 330 -14.68 -12.81 8.49
CA PHE A 330 -15.55 -13.98 8.75
C PHE A 330 -16.58 -14.20 7.64
N GLY A 331 -17.18 -13.12 7.13
CA GLY A 331 -18.14 -13.18 6.03
C GLY A 331 -17.53 -13.76 4.76
N VAL A 332 -16.31 -13.35 4.40
CA VAL A 332 -15.59 -13.90 3.24
C VAL A 332 -15.35 -15.40 3.40
N ILE A 333 -14.96 -15.86 4.59
CA ILE A 333 -14.76 -17.30 4.86
C ILE A 333 -16.08 -18.08 4.69
N ILE A 334 -17.18 -17.55 5.22
CA ILE A 334 -18.50 -18.19 5.10
C ILE A 334 -18.93 -18.24 3.63
N ILE A 335 -18.82 -17.12 2.89
CA ILE A 335 -19.15 -17.03 1.47
C ILE A 335 -18.29 -18.03 0.67
N PHE A 336 -16.99 -18.12 0.98
CA PHE A 336 -16.08 -19.04 0.33
C PHE A 336 -16.52 -20.50 0.51
N PHE A 337 -16.72 -20.96 1.75
CA PHE A 337 -17.04 -22.36 2.02
C PHE A 337 -18.47 -22.75 1.65
N VAL A 338 -19.43 -21.83 1.80
CA VAL A 338 -20.84 -22.11 1.54
C VAL A 338 -21.18 -21.97 0.06
N LEU A 339 -20.69 -20.93 -0.60
CA LEU A 339 -21.09 -20.59 -1.97
C LEU A 339 -20.02 -20.98 -3.00
N GLN A 340 -18.83 -20.37 -2.93
CA GLN A 340 -17.80 -20.51 -3.96
C GLN A 340 -17.29 -21.95 -4.09
N ASN A 341 -17.04 -22.63 -2.98
CA ASN A 341 -16.56 -24.01 -2.98
C ASN A 341 -17.61 -25.02 -3.44
N ASN A 342 -18.91 -24.70 -3.28
CA ASN A 342 -20.01 -25.57 -3.67
C ASN A 342 -20.61 -25.22 -5.04
N ASN A 343 -19.97 -24.30 -5.79
CA ASN A 343 -20.47 -23.77 -7.08
C ASN A 343 -21.91 -23.26 -7.02
N ILE A 344 -22.32 -22.65 -5.91
CA ILE A 344 -23.65 -22.07 -5.77
C ILE A 344 -23.61 -20.63 -6.28
N GLU A 345 -24.36 -20.36 -7.35
CA GLU A 345 -24.53 -19.02 -7.88
C GLU A 345 -25.32 -18.15 -6.90
N PHE A 346 -24.77 -16.99 -6.55
CA PHE A 346 -25.48 -16.03 -5.71
C PHE A 346 -26.58 -15.37 -6.55
N PRO A 347 -27.80 -15.15 -6.01
CA PRO A 347 -28.88 -14.53 -6.76
C PRO A 347 -28.48 -13.14 -7.25
N THR A 348 -28.84 -12.81 -8.50
CA THR A 348 -28.64 -11.47 -9.05
C THR A 348 -29.64 -10.51 -8.42
N TRP A 349 -29.15 -9.45 -7.78
CA TRP A 349 -29.95 -8.38 -7.19
C TRP A 349 -29.27 -7.04 -7.43
N TRP A 350 -29.94 -5.95 -7.03
CA TRP A 350 -29.48 -4.59 -7.30
C TRP A 350 -28.06 -4.28 -6.78
N GLY A 351 -27.57 -5.00 -5.77
CA GLY A 351 -26.22 -4.82 -5.19
C GLY A 351 -25.15 -5.78 -5.70
N THR A 352 -25.48 -6.77 -6.55
CA THR A 352 -24.48 -7.63 -7.22
C THR A 352 -24.17 -7.20 -8.66
N GLY A 353 -24.82 -6.14 -9.15
CA GLY A 353 -24.48 -5.52 -10.45
C GLY A 353 -24.83 -6.36 -11.69
N GLY A 354 -25.61 -7.44 -11.53
CA GLY A 354 -25.95 -8.37 -12.61
C GLY A 354 -24.71 -8.92 -13.32
N ASP A 355 -24.77 -9.06 -14.65
CA ASP A 355 -23.68 -9.62 -15.48
C ASP A 355 -22.41 -8.74 -15.51
N THR A 356 -22.49 -7.49 -15.06
CA THR A 356 -21.39 -6.51 -15.20
C THR A 356 -20.61 -6.25 -13.90
N GLY A 357 -21.04 -6.83 -12.77
CA GLY A 357 -20.47 -6.66 -11.43
C GLY A 357 -20.60 -5.25 -10.83
N ASP A 358 -20.50 -4.22 -11.66
CA ASP A 358 -20.56 -2.79 -11.32
C ASP A 358 -21.89 -2.14 -11.72
N GLY A 359 -22.83 -2.89 -12.29
CA GLY A 359 -24.12 -2.37 -12.78
C GLY A 359 -24.00 -1.41 -13.97
N CYS A 360 -22.85 -1.40 -14.65
CA CYS A 360 -22.56 -0.55 -15.80
C CYS A 360 -22.42 -1.39 -17.07
N PRO A 361 -23.39 -1.35 -18.02
CA PRO A 361 -23.38 -2.15 -19.24
C PRO A 361 -22.16 -1.94 -20.15
N LEU A 362 -21.48 -0.80 -20.01
CA LEU A 362 -20.32 -0.41 -20.82
C LEU A 362 -18.99 -0.62 -20.09
N SER A 363 -18.96 -1.21 -18.88
CA SER A 363 -17.72 -1.44 -18.12
C SER A 363 -16.70 -2.28 -18.89
N HIS A 364 -17.18 -3.20 -19.73
CA HIS A 364 -16.35 -4.08 -20.56
C HIS A 364 -16.12 -3.53 -21.98
N ALA A 365 -16.77 -2.44 -22.38
CA ALA A 365 -16.62 -1.90 -23.72
C ALA A 365 -15.23 -1.27 -23.91
N ASN A 366 -14.62 -1.50 -25.08
CA ASN A 366 -13.39 -0.82 -25.45
C ASN A 366 -13.65 0.67 -25.74
N TYR A 367 -12.59 1.45 -26.02
CA TYR A 367 -12.70 2.88 -26.32
C TYR A 367 -13.71 3.23 -27.43
N TYR A 368 -13.95 2.32 -28.37
CA TYR A 368 -14.91 2.51 -29.46
C TYR A 368 -16.35 2.10 -29.08
N GLY A 369 -16.60 1.77 -27.81
CA GLY A 369 -17.89 1.26 -27.34
C GLY A 369 -18.16 -0.18 -27.77
N ILE A 370 -17.15 -0.89 -28.28
CA ILE A 370 -17.29 -2.27 -28.76
C ILE A 370 -16.99 -3.19 -27.58
N MET A 371 -17.99 -3.99 -27.17
CA MET A 371 -17.76 -5.04 -26.20
C MET A 371 -16.83 -6.11 -26.79
N PRO A 372 -15.89 -6.67 -26.00
CA PRO A 372 -15.14 -7.84 -26.43
C PRO A 372 -16.13 -8.93 -26.83
N ARG A 373 -16.03 -9.43 -28.06
CA ARG A 373 -16.78 -10.61 -28.47
C ARG A 373 -16.24 -11.79 -27.67
N ASN A 374 -17.13 -12.48 -26.95
CA ASN A 374 -16.86 -13.80 -26.40
C ASN A 374 -16.35 -14.75 -27.49
#